data_AF-A0AA40P5Q2-F1
#
_entry.id   AF-A0AA40P5Q2-F1
#
_cell.length_a   1.000
_cell.length_b   1.000
_cell.length_c   1.000
_cell.angle_alpha   90.00
_cell.angle_beta   90.00
_cell.angle_gamma   90.00
#
_symmetry.space_group_name_H-M   'P 1'
#
loop_
_entity.id
_entity.type
_entity.pdbx_description
1 polymer ?
#
loop_
_entity_poly.entity_id
_entity_poly.type
_entity_poly.pdbx_seq_one_letter_code
_entity_poly.pdbx_strand_id
1 'polypeptide(L)' 'MALYTGRGRGSDLVSANGTAWGLLNAVTEYVDHERRARSVDYRLDSAWFGPGAGIKQRALDAALELVA' A
#
# COMPACT_ATOMS: atom_id res chain seq x y z
N MET A 1 -10.53 -3.48 -7.00
CA MET A 1 -10.95 -2.14 -6.52
C MET A 1 -11.33 -2.10 -5.04
N ALA A 2 -11.85 -3.19 -4.44
CA ALA A 2 -12.29 -3.18 -3.03
C ALA A 2 -11.23 -2.72 -2.02
N LEU A 3 -9.96 -3.08 -2.23
CA LEU A 3 -8.85 -2.72 -1.35
C LEU A 3 -8.71 -1.20 -1.16
N TYR A 4 -8.69 -0.45 -2.26
CA TYR A 4 -8.49 1.00 -2.26
C TYR A 4 -9.75 1.79 -1.87
N THR A 5 -10.91 1.14 -1.83
CA THR A 5 -12.18 1.74 -1.39
C THR A 5 -12.47 1.45 0.09
N GLY A 6 -11.43 1.23 0.90
CA GLY A 6 -11.59 1.02 2.34
C GLY A 6 -12.03 -0.39 2.74
N ARG A 7 -11.65 -1.43 1.98
CA ARG A 7 -11.78 -2.84 2.42
C ARG A 7 -10.44 -3.56 2.63
N GLY A 8 -9.34 -2.80 2.71
CA GLY A 8 -8.04 -3.31 3.12
C GLY A 8 -7.99 -3.63 4.61
N ARG A 9 -6.98 -4.40 5.03
CA ARG A 9 -6.80 -4.72 6.45
C ARG A 9 -6.60 -3.43 7.26
N GLY A 10 -7.42 -3.27 8.30
CA GLY A 10 -7.37 -2.10 9.17
C GLY A 10 -7.99 -0.83 8.58
N SER A 11 -8.69 -0.90 7.44
CA SER A 11 -9.35 0.26 6.82
C SER A 11 -10.46 0.88 7.67
N ASP A 12 -11.05 0.12 8.59
CA ASP A 12 -12.11 0.60 9.50
C ASP A 12 -11.55 1.22 10.79
N LEU A 13 -10.23 1.21 10.99
CA LEU A 13 -9.61 1.92 12.10
C LEU A 13 -9.84 3.42 11.95
N VAL A 14 -10.16 4.11 13.05
CA VAL A 14 -10.42 5.56 13.04
C VAL A 14 -9.26 6.36 12.44
N SER A 15 -8.01 5.90 12.62
CA SER A 15 -6.81 6.52 12.03
C SER A 15 -6.70 6.36 10.51
N ALA A 16 -7.39 5.38 9.91
CA ALA A 16 -7.25 4.99 8.51
C ALA A 16 -8.53 5.21 7.68
N ASN A 17 -9.71 5.13 8.30
CA ASN A 17 -10.98 5.20 7.58
C ASN A 17 -11.18 6.57 6.92
N GLY A 18 -11.33 6.59 5.60
CA GLY A 18 -11.52 7.82 4.84
C GLY A 18 -10.32 8.77 4.81
N THR A 19 -9.12 8.31 5.22
CA THR A 19 -7.91 9.14 5.25
C THR A 19 -6.93 8.76 4.14
N ALA A 20 -6.05 9.70 3.76
CA ALA A 20 -4.93 9.41 2.86
C ALA A 20 -3.99 8.33 3.44
N TRP A 21 -3.90 8.24 4.78
CA TRP A 21 -3.19 7.17 5.47
C TRP A 21 -3.81 5.79 5.20
N GLY A 22 -5.14 5.68 5.23
CA GLY A 22 -5.83 4.44 4.85
C GLY A 22 -5.57 4.03 3.40
N LEU A 23 -5.54 4.99 2.48
CA LEU A 23 -5.21 4.74 1.08
C LEU A 23 -3.76 4.23 0.92
N LEU A 24 -2.80 4.85 1.62
CA LEU A 24 -1.42 4.40 1.64
C LEU A 24 -1.31 2.96 2.15
N ASN A 25 -1.97 2.64 3.26
CA ASN A 25 -1.98 1.28 3.82
C ASN A 25 -2.52 0.25 2.81
N ALA A 26 -3.61 0.57 2.11
CA ALA A 26 -4.13 -0.29 1.05
C ALA A 26 -3.11 -0.54 -0.08
N VAL A 27 -2.32 0.46 -0.47
CA VAL A 27 -1.25 0.26 -1.46
C VAL A 27 -0.14 -0.63 -0.90
N THR A 28 0.29 -0.42 0.35
CA THR A 28 1.31 -1.29 0.98
C THR A 28 0.84 -2.74 1.06
N GLU A 29 -0.43 -2.97 1.42
CA GLU A 29 -1.01 -4.31 1.47
C GLU A 29 -1.00 -4.99 0.11
N TYR A 30 -1.39 -4.27 -0.95
CA TYR A 30 -1.32 -4.80 -2.31
C TYR A 30 0.11 -5.19 -2.69
N VAL A 31 1.07 -4.31 -2.46
CA VAL A 31 2.47 -4.55 -2.85
C VAL A 31 3.07 -5.72 -2.09
N ASP A 32 2.81 -5.79 -0.79
CA ASP A 32 3.50 -6.71 0.11
C ASP A 32 2.83 -8.11 0.14
N HIS A 33 1.52 -8.19 -0.13
CA HIS A 33 0.76 -9.43 0.02
C HIS A 33 0.04 -9.90 -1.24
N GLU A 34 -0.58 -9.00 -2.01
CA GLU A 34 -1.46 -9.40 -3.12
C GLU A 34 -0.75 -9.47 -4.48
N ARG A 35 0.31 -8.67 -4.66
CA ARG A 35 1.04 -8.61 -5.92
C ARG A 35 1.68 -9.96 -6.22
N ARG A 36 1.37 -10.51 -7.40
CA ARG A 36 1.92 -11.80 -7.85
C ARG A 36 3.44 -11.74 -7.92
N ALA A 37 4.08 -12.78 -7.38
CA ALA A 37 5.52 -12.97 -7.38
C ALA A 37 5.82 -14.46 -7.59
N ARG A 38 6.98 -14.77 -8.19
CA ARG A 38 7.38 -16.15 -8.49
C ARG A 38 7.72 -16.97 -7.24
N SER A 39 8.18 -16.30 -6.18
CA SER A 39 8.46 -16.90 -4.87
C SER A 39 8.20 -15.87 -3.77
N VAL A 40 8.18 -16.32 -2.51
CA VAL A 40 8.06 -15.45 -1.34
C VAL A 40 9.30 -14.55 -1.21
N ASP A 41 10.50 -15.10 -1.37
CA ASP A 41 11.75 -14.33 -1.28
C ASP A 41 11.81 -13.22 -2.32
N TYR A 42 11.41 -13.52 -3.57
CA TYR A 42 11.33 -12.50 -4.62
C TYR A 42 10.29 -11.41 -4.31
N ARG A 43 9.19 -11.77 -3.64
CA ARG A 43 8.19 -10.79 -3.20
C ARG A 43 8.77 -9.86 -2.14
N LEU A 44 9.47 -10.40 -1.15
CA LEU A 44 10.09 -9.63 -0.08
C LEU A 44 11.16 -8.69 -0.62
N ASP A 45 12.08 -9.20 -1.45
CA ASP A 45 13.11 -8.39 -2.09
C ASP A 45 12.49 -7.27 -2.95
N SER A 46 11.50 -7.61 -3.78
CA SER A 46 10.80 -6.62 -4.60
C SER A 46 10.06 -5.57 -3.76
N ALA A 47 9.46 -5.98 -2.66
CA ALA A 47 8.75 -5.10 -1.74
C ALA A 47 9.71 -4.15 -1.02
N TRP A 48 10.88 -4.60 -0.58
CA TRP A 48 11.80 -3.80 0.23
C TRP A 48 12.78 -2.98 -0.59
N PHE A 49 13.30 -3.54 -1.68
CA PHE A 49 14.42 -2.94 -2.43
C PHE A 49 14.16 -2.83 -3.93
N GLY A 50 13.17 -3.55 -4.46
CA GLY A 50 12.86 -3.55 -5.88
C GLY A 50 11.71 -2.61 -6.28
N PRO A 51 11.03 -2.89 -7.40
CA PRO A 51 9.93 -2.06 -7.91
C PRO A 51 8.77 -1.86 -6.93
N GLY A 52 8.57 -2.75 -5.97
CA GLY A 52 7.55 -2.60 -4.93
C GLY A 52 7.87 -1.46 -3.96
N ALA A 53 9.14 -1.25 -3.62
CA ALA A 53 9.57 -0.12 -2.79
C ALA A 53 9.25 1.22 -3.46
N GLY A 54 9.56 1.36 -4.75
CA GLY A 54 9.26 2.57 -5.52
C GLY A 54 7.75 2.84 -5.71
N ILE A 55 6.91 1.80 -5.73
CA ILE A 55 5.44 1.98 -5.72
C ILE A 55 4.99 2.54 -4.37
N LYS A 56 5.50 1.99 -3.26
CA LYS A 56 5.18 2.49 -1.92
C LYS A 56 5.64 3.94 -1.72
N GLN A 57 6.83 4.31 -2.21
CA GLN A 57 7.30 5.69 -2.15
C GLN A 57 6.37 6.65 -2.90
N ARG A 58 6.03 6.36 -4.16
CA ARG A 58 5.10 7.21 -4.92
C ARG A 58 3.72 7.32 -4.30
N ALA A 59 3.24 6.25 -3.66
CA ALA A 59 1.97 6.28 -2.94
C ALA A 59 2.04 7.18 -1.70
N LEU A 60 3.17 7.17 -0.98
CA LEU A 60 3.41 8.08 0.13
C LEU A 60 3.46 9.54 -0.35
N ASP A 61 4.22 9.81 -1.41
CA ASP A 61 4.34 11.16 -1.98
C ASP A 61 2.94 11.71 -2.38
N ALA A 62 2.15 10.91 -3.10
CA ALA A 62 0.79 11.28 -3.47
C ALA A 62 -0.15 11.45 -2.25
N ALA A 63 -0.01 10.61 -1.21
CA ALA A 63 -0.79 10.76 0.00
C ALA A 63 -0.46 12.05 0.76
N LEU A 64 0.80 12.49 0.72
CA LEU A 64 1.24 13.76 1.30
C LEU A 64 0.72 14.97 0.50
N GLU A 65 0.67 14.88 -0.83
CA GLU A 65 0.06 15.92 -1.68
C GLU A 65 -1.44 16.11 -1.40
N LEU A 66 -2.17 15.04 -1.03
CA LEU A 66 -3.61 15.12 -0.72
C LEU A 66 -3.91 15.81 0.62
N VAL A 67 -2.92 15.96 1.49
CA VAL A 67 -3.07 16.60 2.82
C VAL A 67 -2.39 17.96 2.92
N ALA A 68 -1.76 18.43 1.83
CA ALA A 68 -1.18 19.76 1.70
C ALA A 68 -2.25 20.78 1.27
#